data_AF-W1Y0T5-F1
#
_entry.id   AF-W1Y0T5-F1
#
_cell.length_a   1.000
_cell.length_b   1.000
_cell.length_c   1.000
_cell.angle_alpha   90.00
_cell.angle_beta   90.00
_cell.angle_gamma   90.00
#
_symmetry.space_group_name_H-M   'P 1'
#
loop_
_entity.id
_entity.type
_entity.pdbx_description
1 polymer ?
#
loop_
_entity_poly.entity_id
_entity_poly.type
_entity_poly.pdbx_seq_one_letter_code
_entity_poly.pdbx_strand_id
1 'polypeptide(L)'
;WLGAGTALQKVVEDGKQSELEAMCRDWPFFSTRLGMLEMVFAKADLWLAEYYGQRLVDKALWPLGKELRNLQEEDIKVVLAIANDSHLMADLPWIAESIQLRNIYTDPLNVLQAELLHRSRQAEKEG
;
A
#
# COMPACT_ATOMS: atom_id res chain seq x y z
N TRP A 1 0.64 -7.61 0.23
CA TRP A 1 1.59 -6.78 0.98
C TRP A 1 1.58 -7.18 2.45
N LEU A 2 0.42 -7.37 3.07
CA LEU A 2 0.30 -7.86 4.46
C LEU A 2 1.23 -9.06 4.74
N GLY A 3 2.14 -8.87 5.69
CA GLY A 3 3.14 -9.86 6.10
C GLY A 3 4.40 -9.94 5.24
N ALA A 4 4.38 -9.41 4.01
CA ALA A 4 5.55 -9.43 3.13
C ALA A 4 6.63 -8.45 3.61
N GLY A 5 6.30 -7.17 3.82
CA GLY A 5 7.29 -6.22 4.30
C GLY A 5 7.70 -6.51 5.75
N THR A 6 6.78 -6.96 6.61
CA THR A 6 7.10 -7.44 7.97
C THR A 6 8.14 -8.56 7.97
N ALA A 7 8.01 -9.55 7.08
CA ALA A 7 8.99 -10.63 6.95
C ALA A 7 10.33 -10.12 6.42
N LEU A 8 10.31 -9.24 5.42
CA LEU A 8 11.53 -8.62 4.88
C LEU A 8 12.25 -7.80 5.96
N GLN A 9 11.51 -7.00 6.73
CA GLN A 9 12.05 -6.19 7.81
C GLN A 9 12.74 -7.04 8.87
N LYS A 10 12.12 -8.16 9.27
CA LYS A 10 12.73 -9.08 10.22
C LYS A 10 14.08 -9.60 9.73
N VAL A 11 14.20 -9.92 8.44
CA VAL A 11 15.44 -10.41 7.83
C VAL A 11 16.48 -9.30 7.72
N VAL A 12 16.07 -8.06 7.47
CA VAL A 12 16.95 -6.88 7.53
C VAL A 12 17.50 -6.68 8.95
N GLU A 13 16.65 -6.77 9.98
CA GLU A 13 17.06 -6.66 11.38
C GLU A 13 18.03 -7.77 11.81
N ASP A 14 17.94 -8.95 11.20
CA ASP A 14 18.90 -10.06 11.40
C ASP A 14 20.24 -9.84 10.67
N GLY A 15 20.46 -8.66 10.05
CA GLY A 15 21.70 -8.27 9.40
C GLY A 15 21.87 -8.82 7.98
N LYS A 16 20.81 -9.37 7.37
CA LYS A 16 20.86 -10.03 6.05
C LYS A 16 20.36 -9.15 4.90
N GLN A 17 20.37 -7.83 5.07
CA GLN A 17 19.93 -6.91 4.03
C GLN A 17 20.72 -7.10 2.72
N SER A 18 22.04 -7.26 2.79
CA SER A 18 22.88 -7.45 1.60
C SER A 18 22.55 -8.74 0.84
N GLU A 19 22.06 -9.80 1.52
CA GLU A 19 21.58 -11.01 0.85
C GLU A 19 20.28 -10.72 0.08
N LEU A 20 19.34 -9.97 0.68
CA LEU A 20 18.09 -9.58 0.01
C LEU A 20 18.35 -8.69 -1.22
N GLU A 21 19.29 -7.75 -1.12
CA GLU A 21 19.70 -6.92 -2.24
C GLU A 21 20.36 -7.75 -3.36
N ALA A 22 21.20 -8.72 -3.00
CA ALA A 22 21.79 -9.65 -3.97
C ALA A 22 20.71 -10.50 -4.65
N MET A 23 19.74 -11.01 -3.89
CA MET A 23 18.59 -11.71 -4.46
C MET A 23 17.77 -10.80 -5.39
N CYS A 24 17.63 -9.52 -5.06
CA CYS A 24 16.94 -8.56 -5.92
C CYS A 24 17.68 -8.32 -7.25
N ARG A 25 19.01 -8.29 -7.25
CA ARG A 25 19.79 -8.10 -8.49
C ARG A 25 19.92 -9.38 -9.33
N ASP A 26 20.19 -10.50 -8.67
CA ASP A 26 20.66 -11.71 -9.34
C ASP A 26 19.56 -12.77 -9.52
N TRP A 27 18.42 -12.63 -8.83
CA TRP A 27 17.32 -13.59 -8.88
C TRP A 27 16.03 -12.98 -9.45
N PRO A 28 15.69 -13.25 -10.72
CA PRO A 28 14.51 -12.68 -11.39
C PRO A 28 13.18 -12.95 -10.67
N PHE A 29 13.06 -14.08 -9.96
CA PHE A 29 11.87 -14.37 -9.17
C PHE A 29 11.68 -13.36 -8.03
N PHE A 30 12.76 -13.01 -7.33
CA PHE A 30 12.71 -12.13 -6.18
C PHE A 30 12.49 -10.68 -6.61
N SER A 31 13.20 -10.22 -7.66
CA SER A 31 12.98 -8.89 -8.24
C SER A 31 11.54 -8.72 -8.73
N THR A 32 10.99 -9.70 -9.45
CA THR A 32 9.60 -9.68 -9.91
C THR A 32 8.61 -9.63 -8.74
N ARG A 33 8.91 -10.33 -7.63
CA ARG A 33 8.07 -10.31 -6.44
C ARG A 33 8.07 -8.93 -5.77
N LEU A 34 9.23 -8.29 -5.65
CA LEU A 34 9.35 -6.93 -5.11
C LEU A 34 8.69 -5.90 -6.02
N GLY A 35 8.93 -5.93 -7.33
CA GLY A 35 8.28 -5.02 -8.28
C GLY A 35 6.76 -5.16 -8.30
N MET A 36 6.23 -6.37 -8.08
CA MET A 36 4.78 -6.56 -7.89
C MET A 36 4.26 -5.86 -6.63
N LEU A 37 5.02 -5.86 -5.53
CA LEU A 37 4.67 -5.12 -4.32
C LEU A 37 4.71 -3.62 -4.55
N GLU A 38 5.75 -3.11 -5.20
CA GLU A 38 5.85 -1.69 -5.54
C GLU A 38 4.66 -1.20 -6.36
N MET A 39 4.23 -1.98 -7.35
CA MET A 39 3.07 -1.65 -8.18
C MET A 39 1.78 -1.60 -7.36
N VAL A 40 1.62 -2.50 -6.38
CA VAL A 40 0.48 -2.48 -5.46
C VAL A 40 0.54 -1.24 -4.55
N PHE A 41 1.71 -0.89 -4.03
CA PHE A 41 1.89 0.30 -3.20
C PHE A 41 1.64 1.60 -3.97
N ALA A 42 2.07 1.68 -5.23
CA ALA A 42 1.84 2.84 -6.09
C ALA A 42 0.34 3.12 -6.35
N LYS A 43 -0.51 2.10 -6.22
CA LYS A 43 -1.97 2.21 -6.37
C LYS A 43 -2.71 2.40 -5.05
N ALA A 44 -2.05 2.12 -3.92
CA ALA A 44 -2.65 2.24 -2.62
C ALA A 44 -2.64 3.71 -2.16
N ASP A 45 -3.75 4.15 -1.58
CA ASP A 45 -3.87 5.49 -1.02
C ASP A 45 -4.32 5.38 0.45
N LEU A 46 -3.39 5.72 1.34
CA LEU A 46 -3.60 5.65 2.79
C LEU A 46 -4.60 6.68 3.29
N TRP A 47 -4.66 7.84 2.64
CA TRP A 47 -5.61 8.90 2.99
C TRP A 47 -7.04 8.49 2.62
N LEU A 48 -7.24 7.92 1.43
CA LEU A 48 -8.53 7.34 1.04
C LEU A 48 -8.92 6.18 1.97
N ALA A 49 -7.98 5.29 2.31
CA ALA A 49 -8.25 4.21 3.26
C ALA A 49 -8.69 4.74 4.64
N GLU A 50 -8.05 5.82 5.12
CA GLU A 50 -8.47 6.50 6.34
C GLU A 50 -9.86 7.12 6.21
N TYR A 51 -10.15 7.81 5.11
CA TYR A 51 -11.45 8.42 4.85
C TYR A 51 -12.59 7.40 4.88
N TYR A 52 -12.40 6.23 4.26
CA TYR A 52 -13.35 5.12 4.35
C TYR A 52 -13.52 4.63 5.79
N GLY A 53 -12.43 4.48 6.54
CA GLY A 53 -12.46 4.12 7.96
C GLY A 53 -13.29 5.10 8.78
N GLN A 54 -13.08 6.40 8.59
CA GLN A 54 -13.81 7.45 9.31
C GLN A 54 -15.30 7.49 8.94
N ARG A 55 -15.65 7.23 7.68
CA ARG A 55 -17.03 7.33 7.19
C ARG A 55 -17.88 6.09 7.45
N LEU A 56 -17.28 4.91 7.37
CA LEU A 56 -18.01 3.64 7.30
C LEU A 56 -17.78 2.69 8.48
N VAL A 57 -16.74 2.92 9.28
CA VAL A 57 -16.31 1.99 10.33
C VAL A 57 -16.55 2.59 11.71
N ASP A 58 -16.93 1.74 12.66
CA ASP A 58 -17.06 2.12 14.07
C ASP A 58 -15.73 2.65 14.61
N LYS A 59 -15.81 3.70 15.43
CA LYS A 59 -14.68 4.32 16.13
C LYS A 59 -13.87 3.30 16.94
N ALA A 60 -14.50 2.25 17.47
CA ALA A 60 -13.83 1.20 18.21
C ALA A 60 -12.76 0.44 17.37
N LEU A 61 -12.92 0.40 16.05
CA LEU A 61 -12.00 -0.30 15.13
C LEU A 61 -11.00 0.63 14.44
N TRP A 62 -11.06 1.94 14.69
CA TRP A 62 -10.11 2.89 14.12
C TRP A 62 -8.64 2.61 14.49
N PRO A 63 -8.30 2.15 15.70
CA PRO A 63 -6.92 1.80 16.04
C PRO A 63 -6.34 0.72 15.12
N LEU A 64 -7.13 -0.32 14.80
CA LEU A 64 -6.72 -1.38 13.88
C LEU A 64 -6.50 -0.84 12.46
N GLY A 65 -7.40 0.03 11.99
CA GLY A 65 -7.24 0.68 10.68
C GLY A 65 -5.95 1.51 10.60
N LYS A 66 -5.60 2.21 11.68
CA LYS A 66 -4.34 2.97 11.79
C LYS A 66 -3.12 2.05 11.81
N GLU A 67 -3.17 0.96 12.57
CA GLU A 67 -2.10 -0.05 12.62
C GLU A 67 -1.78 -0.62 11.23
N LEU A 68 -2.81 -0.98 10.46
CA LEU A 68 -2.64 -1.49 9.09
C LEU A 68 -2.04 -0.45 8.14
N ARG A 69 -2.40 0.83 8.28
CA ARG A 69 -1.81 1.91 7.47
C ARG A 69 -0.34 2.13 7.81
N ASN A 70 0.00 2.17 9.10
CA ASN A 70 1.39 2.27 9.56
C ASN A 70 2.23 1.11 9.03
N LEU A 71 1.69 -0.11 9.07
CA LEU A 71 2.36 -1.31 8.55
C LEU A 71 2.69 -1.17 7.06
N GLN A 72 1.77 -0.62 6.26
CA GLN A 72 2.02 -0.37 4.84
C GLN A 72 3.11 0.71 4.62
N GLU A 73 3.15 1.76 5.44
CA GLU A 73 4.20 2.79 5.36
C GLU A 73 5.59 2.24 5.69
N GLU A 74 5.68 1.33 6.65
CA GLU A 74 6.91 0.62 7.02
C GLU A 74 7.33 -0.35 5.90
N ASP A 75 6.40 -1.14 5.40
CA ASP A 75 6.63 -2.08 4.30
C ASP A 75 7.19 -1.37 3.04
N ILE A 76 6.68 -0.19 2.70
CA ILE A 76 7.17 0.61 1.56
C ILE A 76 8.65 0.98 1.74
N LYS A 77 9.06 1.43 2.93
CA LYS A 77 10.44 1.82 3.22
C LYS A 77 11.40 0.64 3.07
N VAL A 78 10.98 -0.53 3.56
CA VAL A 78 11.80 -1.76 3.50
C VAL A 78 11.95 -2.23 2.06
N VAL A 79 10.87 -2.21 1.26
CA VAL A 79 10.93 -2.60 -0.16
C VAL A 79 11.84 -1.66 -0.95
N LEU A 80 11.70 -0.34 -0.77
CA LEU A 80 12.56 0.64 -1.44
C LEU A 80 14.04 0.49 -1.04
N ALA A 81 14.32 0.22 0.24
CA ALA A 81 15.68 -0.02 0.71
C ALA A 81 16.32 -1.25 0.06
N ILE A 82 15.56 -2.34 -0.10
CA ILE A 82 16.06 -3.57 -0.74
C ILE A 82 16.22 -3.39 -2.25
N ALA A 83 15.30 -2.67 -2.89
CA ALA A 83 15.37 -2.35 -4.32
C ALA A 83 16.50 -1.35 -4.65
N ASN A 84 17.00 -0.62 -3.65
CA ASN A 84 17.92 0.52 -3.80
C ASN A 84 17.33 1.68 -4.62
N ASP A 85 16.02 1.89 -4.52
CA ASP A 85 15.29 2.93 -5.22
C ASP A 85 14.80 4.05 -4.30
N SER A 86 14.72 5.26 -4.85
CA SER A 86 14.27 6.45 -4.13
C SER A 86 12.74 6.63 -4.13
N HIS A 87 12.06 5.99 -5.08
CA HIS A 87 10.61 6.07 -5.27
C HIS A 87 10.09 4.79 -5.90
N LEU A 88 8.81 4.48 -5.64
CA LEU A 88 8.17 3.26 -6.13
C LEU A 88 8.18 3.20 -7.65
N MET A 89 8.45 2.02 -8.21
CA MET A 89 8.39 1.75 -9.65
C MET A 89 9.39 2.60 -10.47
N ALA A 90 10.55 2.94 -9.91
CA ALA A 90 11.57 3.75 -10.59
C ALA A 90 12.04 3.16 -11.93
N ASP A 91 12.09 1.82 -12.02
CA ASP A 91 12.44 1.08 -13.25
C ASP A 91 11.39 1.21 -14.38
N LEU A 92 10.17 1.63 -14.05
CA LEU A 92 9.02 1.63 -14.97
C LEU A 92 8.31 2.99 -14.98
N PRO A 93 9.00 4.08 -15.40
CA PRO A 93 8.50 5.45 -15.26
C PRO A 93 7.18 5.70 -16.00
N TRP A 94 7.00 5.09 -17.17
CA TRP A 94 5.74 5.17 -17.92
C TRP A 94 4.55 4.56 -17.15
N ILE A 95 4.79 3.45 -16.44
CA ILE A 95 3.76 2.80 -15.63
C ILE A 95 3.45 3.65 -14.40
N ALA A 96 4.48 4.22 -13.76
CA ALA A 96 4.31 5.13 -12.63
C ALA A 96 3.45 6.34 -13.00
N GLU A 97 3.77 7.01 -14.12
CA GLU A 97 2.99 8.15 -14.63
C GLU A 97 1.54 7.77 -14.96
N SER A 98 1.34 6.63 -15.63
CA SER A 98 0.01 6.11 -15.94
C SER A 98 -0.84 5.77 -14.69
N ILE A 99 -0.21 5.26 -13.64
CA ILE A 99 -0.87 5.03 -12.35
C ILE A 99 -1.22 6.37 -11.70
N GLN A 100 -0.28 7.32 -11.65
CA GLN A 100 -0.49 8.63 -11.04
C GLN A 100 -1.65 9.39 -11.70
N LEU A 101 -1.70 9.40 -13.04
CA LEU A 101 -2.80 10.02 -13.79
C LEU A 101 -4.15 9.39 -13.43
N ARG A 102 -4.23 8.05 -13.37
CA ARG A 102 -5.46 7.35 -13.01
C ARG A 102 -5.87 7.60 -11.57
N ASN A 103 -4.92 7.67 -10.63
CA ASN A 103 -5.21 7.93 -9.22
C ASN A 103 -5.95 9.28 -9.07
N ILE A 104 -5.53 10.33 -9.80
CA ILE A 104 -6.18 11.65 -9.80
C ILE A 104 -7.67 11.55 -10.20
N TYR A 105 -7.99 10.79 -11.25
CA TYR A 105 -9.38 10.64 -11.71
C TYR A 105 -10.20 9.66 -10.86
N THR A 106 -9.55 8.72 -10.18
CA THR A 106 -10.22 7.71 -9.35
C THR A 106 -10.52 8.24 -7.94
N ASP A 107 -9.73 9.21 -7.46
CA ASP A 107 -9.92 9.86 -6.17
C ASP A 107 -11.35 10.38 -5.93
N PRO A 108 -11.96 11.23 -6.80
CA PRO A 108 -13.31 11.72 -6.57
C PRO A 108 -14.36 10.60 -6.59
N LEU A 109 -14.13 9.53 -7.37
CA LEU A 109 -15.03 8.37 -7.39
C LEU A 109 -14.99 7.63 -6.05
N ASN A 110 -13.81 7.47 -5.45
CA ASN A 110 -13.66 6.86 -4.15
C ASN A 110 -14.34 7.68 -3.05
N VAL A 111 -14.19 9.01 -3.09
CA VAL A 111 -14.84 9.91 -2.12
C VAL A 111 -16.37 9.81 -2.22
N LEU A 112 -16.90 9.86 -3.46
CA LEU A 112 -18.33 9.70 -3.72
C LEU A 112 -18.85 8.33 -3.27
N GLN A 113 -18.10 7.26 -3.57
CA GLN A 113 -18.48 5.90 -3.19
C GLN A 113 -18.60 5.74 -1.67
N ALA A 114 -17.68 6.29 -0.88
CA ALA A 114 -17.77 6.21 0.58
C ALA A 114 -19.04 6.90 1.11
N GLU A 115 -19.44 8.03 0.52
CA GLU A 115 -20.67 8.74 0.90
C GLU A 115 -21.93 7.94 0.52
N LEU A 116 -21.97 7.38 -0.69
CA LEU A 116 -23.09 6.54 -1.13
C LEU A 116 -23.24 5.30 -0.25
N LEU A 117 -22.14 4.63 0.09
CA LEU A 117 -22.14 3.49 1.01
C LEU A 117 -22.63 3.87 2.40
N HIS A 118 -22.25 5.05 2.90
CA HIS A 118 -22.71 5.52 4.19
C HIS A 118 -24.23 5.70 4.21
N ARG A 119 -24.79 6.39 3.20
CA ARG A 119 -26.24 6.61 3.09
C ARG A 119 -27.00 5.31 2.93
N SER A 120 -26.52 4.39 2.10
CA SER A 120 -27.12 3.06 1.91
C SER A 120 -27.22 2.29 3.23
N ARG A 121 -26.11 2.22 3.98
CA ARG A 121 -26.05 1.50 5.26
C ARG A 121 -26.84 2.16 6.39
N GLN A 122 -27.07 3.47 6.32
CA GLN A 122 -27.97 4.15 7.26
C GLN A 122 -29.43 3.80 6.97
N ALA A 123 -29.83 3.87 5.70
CA ALA A 123 -31.20 3.51 5.30
C ALA A 123 -31.55 2.06 5.67
N GLU A 124 -30.62 1.12 5.48
CA GLU A 124 -30.78 -0.29 5.89
C GLU A 124 -30.92 -0.49 7.41
N LYS A 125 -30.44 0.45 8.24
CA LYS A 125 -30.58 0.38 9.70
C LYS A 125 -31.87 1.02 10.20
N GLU A 126 -32.44 1.94 9.42
CA GLU A 126 -33.65 2.68 9.77
C GLU A 126 -34.95 1.99 9.29
N GLY A 127 -34.85 1.14 8.27
CA GLY A 127 -35.96 0.30 7.77
C GLY A 127 -36.00 -1.08 8.42
#